data_AF-A0A7X6MB61-F1
#
_entry.id   AF-A0A7X6MB61-F1
#
_cell.length_a   1.000
_cell.length_b   1.000
_cell.length_c   1.000
_cell.angle_alpha   90.00
_cell.angle_beta   90.00
_cell.angle_gamma   90.00
#
_symmetry.space_group_name_H-M   'P 1'
#
loop_
_entity.id
_entity.type
_entity.pdbx_description
1 polymer ?
#
loop_
_entity_poly.entity_id
_entity_poly.type
_entity_poly.pdbx_seq_one_letter_code
_entity_poly.pdbx_strand_id
1 'polypeptide(L)'
;MSDIHKLPTPIVPQEWDKIDTSIDAEQPHVLSEEQFGRYCVTVRDLLRVIGLEVQDYDRRVPDFLVISDDEVTMQVTLSPDRCASVELTLTEGLLRPPSTVGVASSLMRLFELGRKFRDAHTETC
;
A
#
# COMPACT_ATOMS: atom_id res chain seq x y z
N MET A 1 3.91 -11.08 -33.62
CA MET A 1 2.97 -11.66 -32.64
C MET A 1 3.11 -10.83 -31.40
N SER A 2 2.18 -9.93 -31.17
CA SER A 2 2.30 -8.87 -30.17
C SER A 2 2.14 -9.45 -28.77
N ASP A 3 3.17 -9.26 -27.93
CA ASP A 3 3.10 -9.49 -26.48
C ASP A 3 1.99 -8.60 -25.92
N ILE A 4 0.87 -9.24 -25.57
CA ILE A 4 -0.18 -8.60 -24.79
C ILE A 4 0.40 -8.51 -23.38
N HIS A 5 0.96 -7.35 -23.03
CA HIS A 5 1.17 -6.99 -21.63
C HIS A 5 -0.17 -7.19 -20.92
N LYS A 6 -0.29 -8.29 -20.16
CA LYS A 6 -1.43 -8.49 -19.28
C LYS A 6 -1.45 -7.30 -18.35
N LEU A 7 -2.41 -6.40 -18.58
CA LEU A 7 -2.77 -5.38 -17.62
C LEU A 7 -2.95 -6.10 -16.27
N PRO A 8 -2.41 -5.57 -15.16
CA PRO A 8 -2.69 -6.15 -13.85
C PRO A 8 -4.19 -6.28 -13.71
N THR A 9 -4.64 -7.46 -13.27
CA THR A 9 -6.04 -7.75 -13.04
C THR A 9 -6.65 -6.55 -12.31
N PRO A 10 -7.73 -5.94 -12.84
CA PRO A 10 -8.39 -4.85 -12.14
C PRO A 10 -8.58 -5.26 -10.68
N ILE A 11 -8.28 -4.38 -9.74
CA ILE A 11 -8.62 -4.58 -8.34
C ILE A 11 -10.16 -4.54 -8.32
N VAL A 12 -10.77 -5.69 -8.59
CA VAL A 12 -12.22 -5.82 -8.55
C VAL A 12 -12.58 -5.62 -7.07
N PRO A 13 -13.55 -4.76 -6.74
CA PRO A 13 -14.11 -4.69 -5.40
C PRO A 13 -14.96 -5.94 -5.16
N GLN A 14 -14.35 -7.12 -5.21
CA GLN A 14 -14.92 -8.33 -4.65
C GLN A 14 -14.60 -8.28 -3.17
N GLU A 15 -15.47 -7.58 -2.43
CA GLU A 15 -15.59 -7.60 -0.97
C GLU A 15 -14.24 -7.52 -0.24
N TRP A 16 -13.84 -6.32 0.19
CA TRP A 16 -12.72 -6.11 1.12
C TRP A 16 -12.83 -7.16 2.23
N ASP A 17 -11.99 -8.19 2.19
CA ASP A 17 -12.23 -9.58 2.65
C ASP A 17 -12.81 -9.73 4.08
N LYS A 18 -14.03 -9.22 4.29
CA LYS A 18 -14.64 -8.89 5.60
C LYS A 18 -13.68 -8.16 6.55
N ILE A 19 -12.75 -7.35 6.03
CA ILE A 19 -11.79 -6.62 6.86
C ILE A 19 -12.54 -5.56 7.66
N ASP A 20 -12.38 -5.60 8.98
CA ASP A 20 -12.97 -4.63 9.89
C ASP A 20 -12.23 -3.28 9.83
N THR A 21 -12.89 -2.28 9.24
CA THR A 21 -12.43 -0.89 9.16
C THR A 21 -13.11 0.03 10.17
N SER A 22 -13.80 -0.52 11.19
CA SER A 22 -14.50 0.28 12.20
C SER A 22 -13.59 1.27 12.94
N ILE A 23 -12.28 0.99 12.96
CA ILE A 23 -11.25 1.85 13.55
C ILE A 23 -11.26 3.28 12.98
N ASP A 24 -11.73 3.47 11.75
CA ASP A 24 -11.85 4.78 11.10
C ASP A 24 -12.88 5.68 11.80
N ALA A 25 -13.94 5.09 12.35
CA ALA A 25 -15.01 5.80 13.04
C ALA A 25 -14.71 6.04 14.52
N GLU A 26 -13.66 5.41 15.07
CA GLU A 26 -13.33 5.53 16.49
C GLU A 26 -12.80 6.93 16.83
N GLN A 27 -13.19 7.41 18.02
CA GLN A 27 -12.57 8.55 18.69
C GLN A 27 -11.61 8.03 19.77
N PRO A 28 -10.58 8.79 20.17
CA PRO A 28 -10.15 10.08 19.63
C PRO A 28 -9.36 9.96 18.32
N HIS A 29 -9.09 11.10 17.67
CA HIS A 29 -8.32 11.14 16.42
C HIS A 29 -6.89 10.62 16.59
N VAL A 30 -6.28 10.86 17.75
CA VAL A 30 -5.00 10.25 18.15
C VAL A 30 -5.30 8.96 18.88
N LEU A 31 -5.01 7.82 18.26
CA LEU A 31 -5.35 6.49 18.74
C LEU A 31 -4.57 6.13 20.01
N SER A 32 -5.23 5.43 20.94
CA SER A 32 -4.54 4.75 22.04
C SER A 32 -3.64 3.62 21.52
N GLU A 33 -2.76 3.07 22.35
CA GLU A 33 -1.87 1.97 21.95
C GLU A 33 -2.62 0.75 21.41
N GLU A 34 -3.73 0.36 22.04
CA GLU A 34 -4.58 -0.75 21.58
C GLU A 34 -5.29 -0.42 20.26
N GLN A 35 -5.83 0.80 20.13
CA GLN A 35 -6.46 1.26 18.90
C GLN A 35 -5.47 1.34 17.75
N PHE A 36 -4.26 1.84 18.02
CA PHE A 36 -3.19 1.94 17.04
C PHE A 36 -2.69 0.56 16.59
N GLY A 37 -2.57 -0.40 17.51
CA GLY A 37 -2.28 -1.79 17.16
C GLY A 37 -3.30 -2.37 16.17
N ARG A 38 -4.60 -2.16 16.41
CA ARG A 38 -5.67 -2.58 15.48
C ARG A 38 -5.61 -1.85 14.15
N TYR A 39 -5.41 -0.53 14.17
CA TYR A 39 -5.23 0.28 12.96
C TYR A 39 -4.11 -0.25 12.07
N CYS A 40 -2.95 -0.54 12.65
CA CYS A 40 -1.82 -1.11 11.92
C CYS A 40 -2.13 -2.48 11.30
N VAL A 41 -2.92 -3.32 11.99
CA VAL A 41 -3.39 -4.60 11.45
C VAL A 41 -4.35 -4.40 10.28
N THR A 42 -5.34 -3.52 10.43
CA THR A 42 -6.31 -3.20 9.36
C THR A 42 -5.59 -2.70 8.09
N VAL A 43 -4.63 -1.77 8.22
CA VAL A 43 -3.86 -1.26 7.06
C VAL A 43 -3.10 -2.39 6.37
N ARG A 44 -2.45 -3.27 7.13
CA ARG A 44 -1.71 -4.42 6.59
C ARG A 44 -2.62 -5.38 5.83
N ASP A 45 -3.77 -5.71 6.39
CA ASP A 45 -4.71 -6.64 5.77
C ASP A 45 -5.29 -6.06 4.48
N LEU A 46 -5.59 -4.76 4.45
CA LEU A 46 -6.04 -4.06 3.24
C LEU A 46 -4.98 -4.13 2.13
N LEU A 47 -3.70 -3.90 2.47
CA LEU A 47 -2.59 -3.98 1.51
C LEU A 47 -2.39 -5.41 0.96
N ARG A 48 -2.56 -6.43 1.82
CA ARG A 48 -2.47 -7.84 1.40
C ARG A 48 -3.63 -8.25 0.47
N VAL A 49 -4.85 -7.79 0.74
CA VAL A 49 -6.04 -8.10 -0.09
C VAL A 49 -5.89 -7.56 -1.50
N ILE A 50 -5.23 -6.41 -1.68
CA ILE A 50 -4.93 -5.88 -3.01
C ILE A 50 -3.72 -6.55 -3.68
N GLY A 51 -3.18 -7.62 -3.09
CA GLY A 51 -2.15 -8.47 -3.67
C GLY A 51 -0.73 -7.97 -3.47
N LEU A 52 -0.49 -6.99 -2.58
CA LEU A 52 0.86 -6.53 -2.27
C LEU A 52 1.55 -7.47 -1.28
N GLU A 53 2.85 -7.72 -1.51
CA GLU A 53 3.67 -8.46 -0.56
C GLU A 53 4.06 -7.53 0.59
N VAL A 54 3.44 -7.72 1.76
CA VAL A 54 3.73 -6.95 2.97
C VAL A 54 4.53 -7.79 3.95
N GLN A 55 5.79 -7.40 4.16
CA GLN A 55 6.72 -8.04 5.08
C GLN A 55 6.67 -7.38 6.47
N ASP A 56 6.54 -8.23 7.48
CA ASP A 56 6.56 -7.85 8.90
C ASP A 56 8.00 -7.98 9.41
N TYR A 57 8.79 -6.90 9.31
CA TYR A 57 10.22 -6.96 9.65
C TYR A 57 10.48 -7.01 11.17
N ASP A 58 9.50 -6.65 12.00
CA ASP A 58 9.56 -6.88 13.43
C ASP A 58 8.15 -7.08 14.01
N ARG A 59 7.88 -8.27 14.54
CA ARG A 59 6.60 -8.56 15.23
C ARG A 59 6.39 -7.69 16.49
N ARG A 60 7.41 -6.93 16.91
CA ARG A 60 7.37 -6.06 18.09
C ARG A 60 6.88 -4.65 17.81
N VAL A 61 6.94 -4.17 16.56
CA VAL A 61 6.50 -2.81 16.22
C VAL A 61 5.53 -2.89 15.04
N PRO A 62 4.21 -2.89 15.29
CA PRO A 62 3.21 -3.10 14.25
C PRO A 62 3.09 -1.92 13.28
N ASP A 63 3.73 -0.78 13.60
CA ASP A 63 3.69 0.47 12.87
C ASP A 63 4.58 0.50 11.62
N PHE A 64 5.53 -0.43 11.49
CA PHE A 64 6.45 -0.49 10.36
C PHE A 64 6.06 -1.59 9.38
N LEU A 65 5.95 -1.23 8.11
CA LEU A 65 5.60 -2.12 7.01
C LEU A 65 6.64 -1.98 5.90
N VAL A 66 7.10 -3.10 5.35
CA VAL A 66 7.84 -3.11 4.09
C VAL A 66 6.94 -3.73 3.05
N ILE A 67 6.66 -2.99 2.00
CA ILE A 67 5.81 -3.39 0.90
C ILE A 67 6.71 -3.51 -0.33
N SER A 68 6.77 -4.69 -0.93
CA SER A 68 7.57 -4.94 -2.13
C SER A 68 6.69 -5.36 -3.29
N ASP A 69 7.02 -4.83 -4.46
CA ASP A 69 6.63 -5.32 -5.78
C ASP A 69 7.91 -5.48 -6.61
N ASP A 70 7.82 -6.12 -7.77
CA ASP A 70 8.98 -6.47 -8.62
C ASP A 70 9.90 -5.27 -8.94
N GLU A 71 9.36 -4.05 -8.95
CA GLU A 71 10.06 -2.82 -9.35
C GLU A 71 10.25 -1.81 -8.20
N VAL A 72 9.52 -1.95 -7.09
CA VAL A 72 9.42 -0.92 -6.05
C VAL A 72 9.39 -1.54 -4.67
N THR A 73 10.18 -0.98 -3.77
CA THR A 73 10.11 -1.25 -2.34
C THR A 73 9.68 0.01 -1.61
N MET A 74 8.65 -0.09 -0.80
CA MET A 74 8.11 0.98 0.01
C MET A 74 8.27 0.62 1.48
N GLN A 75 8.87 1.51 2.25
CA GLN A 75 8.93 1.42 3.70
C GLN A 75 7.92 2.42 4.26
N VAL A 76 7.00 1.94 5.10
CA VAL A 76 5.93 2.74 5.68
C VAL A 76 6.04 2.70 7.19
N THR A 77 6.01 3.85 7.83
CA THR A 77 5.85 4.00 9.27
C THR A 77 4.53 4.69 9.54
N LEU A 78 3.61 3.98 10.19
CA LEU A 78 2.33 4.49 10.64
C LEU A 78 2.48 5.24 11.95
N SER A 79 1.60 6.21 12.18
CA SER A 79 1.56 6.99 13.41
C SER A 79 0.16 6.93 14.05
N PRO A 80 0.03 7.07 15.39
CA PRO A 80 -1.25 7.02 16.09
C PRO A 80 -2.25 8.11 15.68
N ASP A 81 -1.79 9.20 15.07
CA ASP A 81 -2.63 10.26 14.49
C ASP A 81 -3.14 9.92 13.08
N ARG A 82 -2.99 8.66 12.65
CA ARG A 82 -3.36 8.14 11.32
C ARG A 82 -2.54 8.74 10.18
N CYS A 83 -1.41 9.40 10.49
CA CYS A 83 -0.42 9.76 9.49
C CYS A 83 0.44 8.54 9.11
N ALA A 84 1.09 8.64 7.96
CA ALA A 84 2.09 7.68 7.53
C ALA A 84 3.31 8.42 6.96
N SER A 85 4.49 8.03 7.39
CA SER A 85 5.75 8.38 6.72
C SER A 85 6.08 7.28 5.73
N VAL A 86 6.41 7.66 4.49
CA VAL A 86 6.63 6.71 3.40
C VAL A 86 7.97 7.01 2.74
N GLU A 87 8.83 6.01 2.68
CA GLU A 87 10.07 6.03 1.90
C GLU A 87 9.94 5.05 0.72
N LEU A 88 10.29 5.53 -0.47
CA LEU A 88 10.19 4.76 -1.70
C LEU A 88 11.58 4.51 -2.27
N THR A 89 11.90 3.23 -2.45
CA THR A 89 13.08 2.78 -3.17
C THR A 89 12.63 2.12 -4.47
N LEU A 90 12.97 2.72 -5.60
CA LEU A 90 12.78 2.10 -6.90
C LEU A 90 13.89 1.09 -7.09
N THR A 91 13.58 -0.18 -6.89
CA THR A 91 14.50 -1.26 -7.21
C THR A 91 14.31 -1.56 -8.68
N GLU A 92 14.84 -0.69 -9.52
CA GLU A 92 14.97 -1.05 -10.92
C GLU A 92 15.99 -2.20 -10.95
N GLY A 93 15.49 -3.44 -11.06
CA GLY A 93 16.27 -4.64 -11.25
C GLY A 93 17.09 -4.51 -12.53
N LEU A 94 18.30 -3.97 -12.40
CA LEU A 94 18.99 -3.45 -13.55
C LEU A 94 20.37 -4.03 -13.72
N LEU A 95 20.43 -4.89 -14.73
CA LEU A 95 21.60 -5.13 -15.54
C LEU A 95 22.08 -3.84 -16.28
N ARG A 96 21.36 -2.69 -16.19
CA ARG A 96 21.73 -1.37 -16.76
C ARG A 96 21.13 -0.19 -15.99
N PRO A 97 21.86 0.89 -15.64
CA PRO A 97 21.36 1.99 -14.81
C PRO A 97 20.05 2.61 -15.30
N PRO A 98 19.20 3.11 -14.38
CA PRO A 98 17.91 3.70 -14.70
C PRO A 98 18.01 4.81 -15.72
N SER A 99 17.11 4.80 -16.70
CA SER A 99 16.91 6.01 -17.51
C SER A 99 16.04 7.00 -16.73
N THR A 100 16.27 8.29 -16.90
CA THR A 100 15.42 9.34 -16.28
C THR A 100 13.94 9.16 -16.62
N VAL A 101 13.63 8.68 -17.84
CA VAL A 101 12.26 8.37 -18.27
C VAL A 101 11.69 7.17 -17.53
N GLY A 102 12.51 6.14 -17.27
CA GLY A 102 12.13 4.96 -16.47
C GLY A 102 11.73 5.37 -15.06
N VAL A 103 12.60 6.10 -14.37
CA VAL A 103 12.34 6.62 -13.02
C VAL A 103 11.05 7.45 -12.98
N ALA A 104 10.89 8.39 -13.92
CA ALA A 104 9.69 9.24 -13.98
C ALA A 104 8.41 8.42 -14.25
N SER A 105 8.48 7.41 -15.11
CA SER A 105 7.35 6.53 -15.44
C SER A 105 6.93 5.69 -14.23
N SER A 106 7.90 5.15 -13.48
CA SER A 106 7.65 4.39 -12.26
C SER A 106 6.97 5.24 -11.19
N LEU A 107 7.43 6.49 -11.00
CA LEU A 107 6.79 7.43 -10.08
C LEU A 107 5.34 7.76 -10.52
N MET A 108 5.13 8.05 -11.81
CA MET A 108 3.79 8.35 -12.34
C MET A 108 2.81 7.18 -12.12
N ARG A 109 3.26 5.95 -12.35
CA ARG A 109 2.46 4.74 -12.14
C ARG A 109 2.02 4.60 -10.69
N LEU A 110 2.88 4.87 -9.71
CA LEU A 110 2.53 4.85 -8.28
C LEU A 110 1.42 5.86 -7.95
N PHE A 111 1.50 7.09 -8.46
CA PHE A 111 0.45 8.10 -8.25
C PHE A 111 -0.88 7.74 -8.94
N GLU A 112 -0.83 7.09 -10.11
CA GLU A 112 -2.05 6.63 -10.79
C GLU A 112 -2.74 5.49 -10.04
N LEU A 113 -1.98 4.53 -9.53
CA LEU A 113 -2.52 3.45 -8.71
C LEU A 113 -3.16 3.98 -7.42
N GLY A 114 -2.49 4.91 -6.73
CA GLY A 114 -3.05 5.53 -5.52
C GLY A 114 -4.33 6.34 -5.77
N ARG A 115 -4.49 6.94 -6.95
CA ARG A 115 -5.76 7.61 -7.35
C ARG A 115 -6.87 6.59 -7.58
N LYS A 116 -6.61 5.56 -8.39
CA LYS A 116 -7.60 4.51 -8.67
C LYS A 116 -8.11 3.83 -7.41
N PHE A 117 -7.23 3.57 -6.44
CA PHE A 117 -7.63 2.97 -5.16
C PHE A 117 -8.59 3.86 -4.35
N ARG A 118 -8.32 5.17 -4.31
CA ARG A 118 -9.18 6.15 -3.62
C ARG A 118 -10.54 6.30 -4.30
N ASP A 119 -10.53 6.34 -5.63
CA ASP A 119 -11.76 6.52 -6.42
C ASP A 119 -12.66 5.28 -6.29
N ALA A 120 -12.07 4.07 -6.32
CA ALA A 120 -12.81 2.81 -6.12
C ALA A 120 -13.52 2.74 -4.76
N HIS A 121 -12.94 3.32 -3.70
CA HIS A 121 -13.60 3.38 -2.39
C HIS A 121 -14.81 4.34 -2.38
N THR A 122 -14.71 5.45 -3.13
CA THR A 122 -15.77 6.47 -3.17
C THR A 122 -16.99 5.99 -3.96
N GLU A 123 -16.82 5.08 -4.91
CA GLU A 123 -17.93 4.52 -5.71
C GLU A 123 -18.72 3.42 -4.99
N THR A 124 -18.16 2.82 -3.93
CA THR A 124 -18.78 1.72 -3.15
C THR A 124 -19.50 2.17 -1.88
N CYS A 125 -19.43 3.45 -1.51
CA CYS A 125 -20.10 4.06 -0.36
C CYS A 125 -21.28 4.93 -0.79
#